data_AF-A0A2N2NP71-F1
#
_entry.id   AF-A0A2N2NP71-F1
#
_cell.length_a   1.000
_cell.length_b   1.000
_cell.length_c   1.000
_cell.angle_alpha   90.00
_cell.angle_beta   90.00
_cell.angle_gamma   90.00
#
_symmetry.space_group_name_H-M   'P 1'
#
loop_
_entity.id
_entity.type
_entity.pdbx_description
1 polymer ?
#
loop_
_entity_poly.entity_id
_entity_poly.type
_entity_poly.pdbx_seq_one_letter_code
_entity_poly.pdbx_strand_id
1 'polypeptide(L)'
;MIRTQIQLTEEQSKMLRRMAIRKKKSVAELIRMSVDELIQKEGEPDNRQLRLKAIQAAGKLSGPTDLSINHDDYLAEVYGE
;
A
#
# COMPACT_ATOMS: atom_id res chain seq x y z
N MET A 1 -2.06 -23.69 -6.40
CA MET A 1 -3.02 -22.67 -6.88
C MET A 1 -4.38 -23.32 -7.08
N ILE A 2 -5.46 -22.64 -6.74
CA ILE A 2 -6.84 -23.09 -7.02
C ILE A 2 -7.22 -22.57 -8.41
N ARG A 3 -7.85 -23.41 -9.26
CA ARG A 3 -8.32 -23.00 -10.58
C ARG A 3 -9.64 -22.27 -10.44
N THR A 4 -9.65 -20.99 -10.83
CA THR A 4 -10.86 -20.16 -10.83
C THR A 4 -11.15 -19.73 -12.26
N GLN A 5 -12.40 -19.93 -12.72
CA GLN A 5 -12.86 -19.38 -13.98
C GLN A 5 -13.47 -18.00 -13.73
N ILE A 6 -12.91 -16.99 -14.39
CA ILE A 6 -13.39 -15.61 -14.34
C ILE A 6 -13.62 -15.11 -15.77
N GLN A 7 -14.55 -14.18 -15.93
CA GLN A 7 -14.76 -13.47 -17.19
C GLN A 7 -14.02 -12.14 -17.15
N LEU A 8 -13.40 -11.79 -18.27
CA LEU A 8 -12.77 -10.50 -18.48
C LEU A 8 -13.45 -9.85 -19.69
N THR A 9 -13.53 -8.52 -19.68
CA THR A 9 -13.96 -7.80 -20.88
C THR A 9 -12.93 -7.99 -22.00
N GLU A 10 -13.36 -7.81 -23.24
CA GLU A 10 -12.47 -7.94 -24.39
C GLU A 10 -11.29 -6.95 -24.29
N GLU A 11 -11.56 -5.74 -23.83
CA GLU A 11 -10.55 -4.70 -23.61
C GLU A 11 -9.52 -5.11 -22.56
N GLN A 12 -9.97 -5.62 -21.41
CA GLN A 12 -9.08 -6.12 -20.35
C GLN A 12 -8.17 -7.25 -20.86
N SER A 13 -8.73 -8.19 -21.63
CA SER A 13 -7.97 -9.29 -22.25
C SER A 13 -6.90 -8.77 -23.23
N LYS A 14 -7.25 -7.79 -24.09
CA LYS A 14 -6.31 -7.16 -25.02
C LYS A 14 -5.18 -6.44 -24.29
N MET A 15 -5.50 -5.66 -23.25
CA MET A 15 -4.51 -4.93 -22.44
C MET A 15 -3.56 -5.88 -21.71
N LEU A 16 -4.09 -6.92 -21.05
CA LEU A 16 -3.27 -7.92 -20.35
C LEU A 16 -2.29 -8.63 -21.28
N ARG A 17 -2.72 -8.99 -22.51
CA ARG A 17 -1.83 -9.60 -23.51
C ARG A 17 -0.70 -8.66 -23.94
N ARG A 18 -1.00 -7.39 -24.20
CA ARG A 18 0.02 -6.37 -24.53
C ARG A 18 1.02 -6.20 -23.38
N MET A 19 0.52 -6.15 -22.14
CA MET A 19 1.36 -6.07 -20.95
C MET A 19 2.25 -7.30 -20.76
N ALA A 20 1.70 -8.49 -20.98
CA ALA A 20 2.41 -9.76 -20.87
C ALA A 20 3.63 -9.80 -21.80
N ILE A 21 3.45 -9.42 -23.07
CA ILE A 21 4.53 -9.33 -24.06
C ILE A 21 5.58 -8.32 -23.61
N ARG A 22 5.16 -7.09 -23.28
CA ARG A 22 6.07 -6.01 -22.87
C ARG A 22 6.90 -6.38 -21.63
N LYS A 23 6.30 -7.09 -20.66
CA LYS A 23 6.93 -7.46 -19.39
C LYS A 23 7.61 -8.84 -19.44
N LYS A 24 7.54 -9.58 -20.55
CA LYS A 24 8.01 -10.97 -20.69
C LYS A 24 7.45 -11.90 -19.59
N LYS A 25 6.16 -11.74 -19.28
CA LYS A 25 5.43 -12.52 -18.27
C LYS A 25 4.21 -13.18 -18.88
N SER A 26 3.68 -14.21 -18.24
CA SER A 26 2.39 -14.78 -18.66
C SER A 26 1.21 -13.89 -18.21
N VAL A 27 0.09 -13.93 -18.94
CA VAL A 27 -1.14 -13.24 -18.53
C VAL A 27 -1.59 -13.71 -17.15
N ALA A 28 -1.48 -15.01 -16.87
CA ALA A 28 -1.83 -15.57 -15.57
C ALA A 28 -0.96 -15.02 -14.43
N GLU A 29 0.33 -14.79 -14.68
CA GLU A 29 1.23 -14.18 -13.69
C GLU A 29 0.86 -12.72 -13.42
N LEU A 30 0.52 -11.94 -14.46
CA LEU A 30 0.06 -10.57 -14.27
C LEU A 30 -1.22 -10.50 -13.45
N ILE A 31 -2.21 -11.36 -13.74
CA ILE A 31 -3.45 -11.42 -12.96
C ILE A 31 -3.15 -11.74 -11.49
N ARG A 32 -2.28 -12.71 -11.22
CA ARG A 32 -1.88 -13.04 -9.84
C ARG A 32 -1.23 -11.87 -9.12
N MET A 33 -0.23 -11.25 -9.75
CA MET A 33 0.44 -10.09 -9.17
C MET A 33 -0.55 -8.96 -8.85
N SER A 34 -1.52 -8.71 -9.73
CA SER A 34 -2.55 -7.70 -9.50
C SER A 34 -3.53 -8.08 -8.39
N VAL A 35 -3.88 -9.36 -8.26
CA VAL A 35 -4.71 -9.86 -7.15
C VAL A 35 -3.94 -9.76 -5.83
N ASP A 36 -2.66 -10.13 -5.80
CA ASP A 36 -1.81 -10.01 -4.61
C ASP A 36 -1.69 -8.54 -4.17
N GLU A 37 -1.48 -7.62 -5.12
CA GLU A 37 -1.42 -6.18 -4.85
C GLU A 37 -2.76 -5.65 -4.32
N LEU A 38 -3.88 -6.10 -4.88
CA LEU A 38 -5.21 -5.73 -4.38
C LEU A 38 -5.44 -6.25 -2.96
N ILE A 39 -5.11 -7.51 -2.68
CA ILE A 39 -5.23 -8.08 -1.34
C ILE A 39 -4.33 -7.35 -0.34
N GLN A 40 -3.14 -6.92 -0.74
CA GLN A 40 -2.26 -6.11 0.12
C GLN A 40 -2.82 -4.71 0.40
N LYS A 41 -3.56 -4.12 -0.53
CA LYS A 41 -4.21 -2.82 -0.36
C LYS A 41 -5.47 -2.89 0.49
N GLU A 42 -6.27 -3.94 0.29
CA GLU A 42 -7.52 -4.19 1.02
C GLU A 42 -7.29 -4.84 2.38
N GLY A 43 -6.16 -5.52 2.55
CA GLY A 43 -5.76 -6.11 3.82
C GLY A 43 -5.53 -5.01 4.85
N GLU A 44 -6.16 -5.18 6.02
CA GLU A 44 -5.75 -4.47 7.23
C GLU A 44 -4.22 -4.54 7.31
N PRO A 45 -3.52 -3.40 7.35
CA PRO A 45 -2.08 -3.41 7.25
C PRO A 45 -1.54 -4.29 8.36
N ASP A 46 -0.74 -5.32 7.97
CA ASP A 46 -0.18 -6.28 8.91
C ASP A 46 0.38 -5.50 10.10
N ASN A 47 -0.21 -5.70 11.28
CA ASN A 47 0.14 -4.98 12.51
C ASN A 47 1.66 -5.03 12.74
N ARG A 48 2.32 -6.11 12.30
CA ARG A 48 3.79 -6.24 12.34
C ARG A 48 4.47 -5.26 11.37
N GLN A 49 4.02 -5.13 10.14
CA GLN A 49 4.57 -4.17 9.18
C GLN A 49 4.33 -2.71 9.61
N LEU A 50 3.15 -2.39 10.15
CA LEU A 50 2.90 -1.05 10.72
C LEU A 50 3.85 -0.76 11.88
N ARG A 51 4.02 -1.72 12.78
CA ARG A 51 4.91 -1.57 13.94
C ARG A 51 6.37 -1.43 13.51
N LEU A 52 6.81 -2.18 12.50
CA LEU A 52 8.15 -2.02 11.92
C LEU A 52 8.33 -0.65 11.28
N LYS A 53 7.34 -0.14 10.53
CA LYS A 53 7.37 1.21 9.97
C LYS A 53 7.45 2.28 11.06
N ALA A 54 6.66 2.16 12.14
CA ALA A 54 6.69 3.07 13.27
C ALA A 54 8.06 3.08 13.98
N ILE A 55 8.65 1.89 14.21
CA ILE A 55 10.00 1.77 14.79
C ILE A 55 11.04 2.43 13.87
N GLN A 56 10.94 2.25 12.55
CA GLN A 56 11.85 2.89 11.60
C GLN A 56 11.69 4.41 11.53
N ALA A 57 10.57 4.97 11.98
CA ALA A 57 10.36 6.41 12.05
C ALA A 57 10.92 7.02 13.35
N ALA A 58 11.09 6.22 14.41
CA ALA A 58 11.59 6.69 15.69
C ALA A 58 13.00 7.31 15.54
N GLY A 59 13.19 8.50 16.12
CA GLY A 59 14.47 9.23 16.10
C GLY A 59 14.82 9.92 14.78
N LYS A 60 13.96 9.85 13.75
CA LYS A 60 14.17 10.58 12.48
C LYS A 60 13.68 12.04 12.52
N LEU A 61 12.85 12.38 13.49
CA LEU A 61 12.26 13.70 13.66
C LEU A 61 12.77 14.31 14.96
N SER A 62 13.12 15.58 14.91
CA SER A 62 13.48 16.39 16.08
C SER A 62 12.30 17.26 16.47
N GLY A 63 12.06 17.42 17.77
CA GLY A 63 11.02 18.28 18.31
C GLY A 63 11.12 18.42 19.82
N PRO A 64 10.20 19.17 20.44
CA PRO A 64 10.09 19.29 21.89
C PRO A 64 9.99 17.91 22.57
N THR A 65 10.59 17.78 23.76
CA THR A 65 10.65 16.50 24.50
C THR A 65 9.29 16.02 24.97
N ASP A 66 8.32 16.92 25.07
CA ASP A 66 6.95 16.73 25.54
C ASP A 66 5.93 16.86 24.40
N LEU A 67 6.38 16.95 23.13
CA LEU A 67 5.51 17.11 21.97
C LEU A 67 4.41 16.03 21.92
N SER A 68 4.72 14.78 22.28
CA SER A 68 3.72 13.70 22.31
C SER A 68 2.59 13.92 23.33
N ILE A 69 2.87 14.66 24.41
CA ILE A 69 1.92 14.94 25.49
C ILE A 69 1.11 16.19 25.13
N ASN A 70 1.78 17.24 24.64
CA ASN A 70 1.21 18.57 24.43
C ASN A 70 0.96 18.91 22.94
N HIS A 71 0.74 17.90 22.09
CA HIS A 71 0.66 18.08 20.64
C HIS A 71 -0.42 19.06 20.19
N ASP A 72 -1.58 19.07 20.87
CA ASP A 72 -2.68 19.98 20.56
C ASP A 72 -2.34 21.43 20.91
N ASP A 73 -1.65 21.67 22.04
CA ASP A 73 -1.20 23.01 22.44
C ASP A 73 -0.20 23.58 21.44
N TYR A 74 0.78 22.77 21.01
CA TYR A 74 1.74 23.15 19.97
C TYR A 74 1.06 23.41 18.61
N LEU A 75 0.01 22.65 18.29
CA LEU A 75 -0.76 22.88 17.07
C LEU A 75 -1.54 24.20 17.15
N ALA A 76 -2.15 24.49 18.29
CA ALA A 76 -2.87 25.72 18.56
C ALA A 76 -1.95 26.95 18.58
N GLU A 77 -0.72 26.83 19.08
CA GLU A 77 0.27 27.93 19.03
C GLU A 77 0.60 28.36 17.58
N VAL A 78 0.61 27.41 16.64
CA VAL A 78 0.99 27.66 15.24
C VAL A 78 -0.20 28.10 14.39
N TYR A 79 -1.40 27.57 14.66
CA TYR A 79 -2.58 27.75 13.82
C TYR A 79 -3.78 28.42 14.51
N GLY A 80 -3.71 28.67 15.81
CA GLY A 80 -4.70 29.45 16.56
C GLY A 80 -4.55 30.93 16.24
N GLU A 81 -5.67 31.59 15.92
CA GLU A 81 -5.74 33.04 15.69
C GLU A 81 -5.36 33.88 16.92
#